data_AF-V7I577-F1
#
_entry.id   AF-V7I577-F1
#
_cell.length_a   1.000
_cell.length_b   1.000
_cell.length_c   1.000
_cell.angle_alpha   90.00
_cell.angle_beta   90.00
_cell.angle_gamma   90.00
#
_symmetry.space_group_name_H-M   'P 1'
#
loop_
_entity.id
_entity.type
_entity.pdbx_description
1 polymer ?
#
loop_
_entity_poly.entity_id
_entity_poly.type
_entity_poly.pdbx_seq_one_letter_code
_entity_poly.pdbx_strand_id
1 'polypeptide(L)' 'MDFRALGLEKNELEKLMHMEAEVFFDEGYVFGIAGAGFERMSIACPTHVMVEGLERVLEAVEKIRKSMTATA' A
#
# COMPACT_ATOMS: atom_id res chain seq x y z
N MET A 1 -2.09 -2.03 -8.26
CA MET A 1 -2.50 -2.88 -7.12
C MET A 1 -3.67 -2.19 -6.44
N ASP A 2 -4.73 -2.93 -6.09
CA ASP A 2 -5.97 -2.38 -5.53
C ASP A 2 -5.97 -2.52 -4.00
N PHE A 3 -5.99 -1.39 -3.28
CA PHE A 3 -6.00 -1.32 -1.82
C PHE A 3 -7.33 -0.82 -1.25
N ARG A 4 -8.37 -0.64 -2.07
CA ARG A 4 -9.66 -0.08 -1.64
C ARG A 4 -10.35 -0.88 -0.54
N ALA A 5 -10.07 -2.17 -0.43
CA ALA A 5 -10.57 -3.02 0.64
C ALA A 5 -10.11 -2.60 2.06
N LEU A 6 -9.05 -1.79 2.16
CA LEU A 6 -8.58 -1.24 3.44
C LEU A 6 -9.42 -0.05 3.92
N GLY A 7 -10.29 0.52 3.08
CA GLY A 7 -11.13 1.66 3.46
C GLY A 7 -10.35 2.93 3.83
N LEU A 8 -9.09 3.04 3.41
CA LEU A 8 -8.22 4.18 3.69
C LEU A 8 -8.43 5.31 2.68
N GLU A 9 -8.40 6.54 3.16
CA GLU A 9 -8.32 7.72 2.31
C GLU A 9 -6.93 7.83 1.67
N LYS A 10 -6.82 8.59 0.57
CA LYS A 10 -5.58 8.67 -0.24
C LYS A 10 -4.32 8.99 0.59
N ASN A 11 -4.41 9.93 1.54
CA ASN A 11 -3.28 10.36 2.36
C ASN A 11 -2.92 9.30 3.41
N GLU A 12 -3.89 8.49 3.83
CA GLU A 12 -3.68 7.39 4.77
C GLU A 12 -3.02 6.21 4.08
N LEU A 13 -3.44 5.91 2.84
CA LEU A 13 -2.79 4.90 2.00
C LEU A 13 -1.35 5.29 1.67
N GLU A 14 -1.11 6.55 1.28
CA GLU A 14 0.24 7.08 1.02
C GLU A 14 1.12 6.97 2.29
N LYS A 15 0.60 7.36 3.45
CA LYS A 15 1.31 7.23 4.73
C LYS A 15 1.62 5.76 5.06
N LEU A 16 0.69 4.84 4.82
CA LEU A 16 0.91 3.40 5.03
C LEU A 16 2.07 2.90 4.14
N MET A 17 2.06 3.24 2.86
CA MET A 17 3.08 2.80 1.91
C MET A 17 4.46 3.39 2.24
N HIS A 18 4.53 4.71 2.46
CA HIS A 18 5.79 5.40 2.69
C HIS A 18 6.38 5.17 4.07
N MET A 19 5.56 5.22 5.13
CA MET A 19 6.07 5.27 6.50
C MET A 19 6.09 3.91 7.19
N GLU A 20 5.14 3.02 6.86
CA GLU A 20 5.05 1.71 7.53
C GLU A 20 5.63 0.58 6.66
N ALA A 21 5.32 0.58 5.36
CA ALA A 21 5.83 -0.43 4.43
C ALA A 21 7.18 -0.04 3.80
N GLU A 22 7.61 1.21 3.92
CA GLU A 22 8.85 1.74 3.33
C GLU A 22 8.97 1.39 1.83
N VAL A 23 7.88 1.58 1.09
CA VAL A 23 7.81 1.43 -0.37
C VAL A 23 7.25 2.68 -1.01
N PHE A 24 7.87 3.11 -2.11
CA PHE A 24 7.48 4.31 -2.86
C PHE A 24 6.91 3.88 -4.21
N PHE A 25 5.65 3.45 -4.20
CA PHE A 25 4.89 3.19 -5.41
C PHE A 25 4.33 4.51 -5.96
N ASP A 26 3.93 4.53 -7.23
CA ASP A 26 3.25 5.72 -7.75
C ASP A 26 1.78 5.68 -7.32
N GLU A 27 1.35 6.72 -6.61
CA GLU A 27 0.00 6.78 -6.05
C GLU A 27 -1.03 6.92 -7.17
N GLY A 28 -2.03 6.06 -7.16
CA GLY A 28 -3.01 5.96 -8.25
C GLY A 28 -3.80 7.25 -8.47
N TYR A 29 -3.99 8.07 -7.42
CA TYR A 29 -4.70 9.34 -7.53
C TYR A 29 -3.97 10.36 -8.43
N VAL A 30 -2.66 10.20 -8.66
CA VAL A 30 -1.88 11.03 -9.61
C VAL A 30 -2.41 10.86 -11.03
N PHE A 31 -3.03 9.72 -11.34
CA PHE A 31 -3.64 9.41 -12.64
C PHE A 31 -5.13 9.78 -12.71
N GLY A 32 -5.66 10.46 -11.69
CA GLY A 32 -7.05 10.93 -11.60
C GLY A 32 -7.88 10.19 -10.56
N ILE A 33 -9.14 10.62 -10.39
CA ILE A 33 -10.04 10.15 -9.34
C ILE A 33 -10.27 8.63 -9.41
N ALA A 34 -10.31 8.07 -10.62
CA ALA A 34 -10.49 6.63 -10.82
C ALA A 34 -9.35 5.77 -10.26
N GLY A 35 -8.15 6.36 -10.07
CA GLY A 35 -7.00 5.69 -9.47
C GLY A 35 -6.92 5.84 -7.95
N ALA A 36 -7.88 6.52 -7.29
CA ALA A 36 -7.89 6.60 -5.84
C ALA A 36 -8.00 5.19 -5.21
N GLY A 37 -7.14 4.90 -4.24
CA GLY A 37 -7.04 3.59 -3.59
C GLY A 37 -6.25 2.54 -4.39
N PHE A 38 -5.58 2.94 -5.47
CA PHE A 38 -4.66 2.08 -6.21
C PHE A 38 -3.22 2.56 -6.06
N GLU A 39 -2.28 1.62 -6.20
CA GLU A 39 -0.84 1.89 -6.28
C GLU A 39 -0.26 1.28 -7.56
N ARG A 40 0.70 1.97 -8.21
CA ARG A 40 1.44 1.42 -9.35
C ARG A 40 2.86 1.07 -8.92
N MET A 41 3.20 -0.21 -9.03
CA MET A 41 4.53 -0.73 -8.70
C MET A 41 5.39 -0.93 -9.95
N SER A 42 6.67 -0.58 -9.88
CA SER A 42 7.66 -0.98 -10.87
C SER A 42 8.11 -2.43 -10.65
N ILE A 43 8.09 -3.24 -11.71
CA ILE A 43 8.62 -4.61 -11.71
C ILE A 43 10.04 -4.71 -12.30
N ALA A 44 10.63 -3.59 -12.69
CA ALA A 44 11.94 -3.52 -13.31
C ALA A 44 13.06 -3.53 -12.24
N CYS A 45 13.06 -4.54 -11.38
CA CYS A 45 14.03 -4.74 -10.32
C CYS A 45 14.36 -6.23 -10.15
N PRO A 46 15.47 -6.58 -9.48
CA PRO A 46 15.75 -7.96 -9.11
C PRO A 46 14.60 -8.56 -8.27
N THR A 47 14.31 -9.84 -8.48
CA THR A 47 13.20 -10.54 -7.78
C THR A 47 13.27 -10.39 -6.26
N HIS A 48 14.47 -10.47 -5.68
CA HIS A 48 14.63 -10.36 -4.22
C HIS A 48 14.24 -8.98 -3.68
N VAL A 49 14.53 -7.89 -4.40
CA VAL A 49 14.13 -6.53 -4.03
C VAL A 49 12.61 -6.39 -4.05
N MET A 50 11.96 -6.94 -5.09
CA MET A 50 10.50 -6.93 -5.18
C MET A 50 9.87 -7.73 -4.03
N VAL A 51 10.40 -8.92 -3.73
CA VAL A 51 9.88 -9.78 -2.65
C VAL A 51 10.01 -9.08 -1.29
N GLU A 52 11.17 -8.52 -0.94
CA GLU A 52 11.34 -7.77 0.32
C GLU A 52 10.36 -6.59 0.43
N GLY A 53 10.15 -5.84 -0.65
CA GLY A 53 9.19 -4.73 -0.66
C GLY A 53 7.75 -5.21 -0.44
N LEU A 54 7.35 -6.30 -1.08
CA LEU A 54 6.01 -6.88 -0.93
C LEU A 54 5.80 -7.50 0.45
N GLU A 55 6.84 -8.06 1.08
CA GLU A 55 6.79 -8.55 2.46
C GLU A 55 6.52 -7.41 3.45
N ARG A 56 7.20 -6.26 3.32
CA ARG A 56 6.90 -5.09 4.16
C ARG A 56 5.47 -4.55 3.95
N VAL A 57 4.99 -4.54 2.70
CA VAL A 57 3.59 -4.18 2.40
C VAL A 57 2.61 -5.13 3.09
N LEU A 58 2.87 -6.44 3.03
CA LEU A 58 2.04 -7.44 3.69
C LEU A 58 1.99 -7.19 5.20
N GLU A 59 3.14 -6.99 5.85
CA GLU A 59 3.22 -6.72 7.29
C GLU A 59 2.46 -5.44 7.68
N ALA A 60 2.63 -4.36 6.93
CA ALA A 60 1.94 -3.10 7.16
C ALA A 60 0.41 -3.24 7.05
N VAL A 61 -0.05 -3.96 6.02
CA VAL A 61 -1.49 -4.25 5.81
C VAL A 61 -2.05 -5.12 6.94
N GLU A 62 -1.31 -6.14 7.38
CA GLU A 62 -1.75 -6.99 8.49
C GLU A 62 -1.88 -6.22 9.81
N LYS A 63 -0.97 -5.29 10.09
CA LYS A 63 -1.05 -4.43 11.28
C LYS A 63 -2.36 -3.62 11.29
N ILE A 64 -2.74 -3.03 10.15
CA ILE A 64 -4.01 -2.32 10.01
C ILE A 64 -5.20 -3.27 10.16
N ARG A 65 -5.18 -4.44 9.51
CA ARG A 65 -6.29 -5.39 9.63
C ARG A 65 -6.51 -5.83 11.08
N LYS A 66 -5.43 -6.06 11.84
CA LYS A 66 -5.48 -6.41 13.26
C LYS A 66 -6.07 -5.28 14.11
N SER A 67 -5.69 -4.02 13.85
CA SER A 67 -6.26 -2.87 14.59
C SER A 67 -7.74 -2.65 14.27
N MET A 68 -8.16 -2.88 13.02
CA MET A 68 -9.58 -2.84 12.63
C MET A 68 -10.40 -3.93 13.32
N THR A 69 -9.89 -5.15 13.43
CA THR A 69 -10.59 -6.24 14.13
C THR A 69 -10.61 -6.08 15.65
N ALA A 70 -9.66 -5.34 16.23
CA ALA A 70 -9.62 -5.10 17.68
C ALA A 70 -10.58 -4.00 18.15
N THR A 71 -11.18 -3.26 17.20
CA THR A 71 -12.08 -2.13 17.47
C THR A 71 -13.55 -2.46 17.14
N ALA A 72 -13.83 -3.72 16.76
CA ALA A 72 -15.16 -4.26 16.48
C ALA A 72 -15.56 -5.28 17.55
#